data_AF-A0AAW5IVC9-F1
#
_entry.id   AF-A0AAW5IVC9-F1
#
_cell.length_a   1.000
_cell.length_b   1.000
_cell.length_c   1.000
_cell.angle_alpha   90.00
_cell.angle_beta   90.00
_cell.angle_gamma   90.00
#
_symmetry.space_group_name_H-M   'P 1'
#
loop_
_entity.id
_entity.type
_entity.pdbx_description
1 polymer ?
#
loop_
_entity_poly.entity_id
_entity_poly.type
_entity_poly.pdbx_seq_one_letter_code
_entity_poly.pdbx_strand_id
1 'polypeptide(L)'
;MKPHENKSILNGIKLMYRVNELWGKAFFFLLFVLMPLSLAAKTTDNIEQLFQSLDNAIAHSADYVKVREARIRDWEQKLKTARRLSSKYDACFALFEEYRSYKNDMALKYINQCMELAFRMGDKKKVGNAKALLAFQESTTGDYAESYDLLKSVNIADLDAEGKRNYLWACQHLYGEMAYYSNVPSLKKYYAGKRNAYQAAIDSTFSHDDDLYLQMQEVRARDAGNMKEALRLSDKRLSMTKPGTHQYAIVQFYRGLTYNPVWR
;
A
#
# COMPACT_ATOMS: atom_id res chain seq x y z
N MET A 1 80.33 15.70 -27.28
CA MET A 1 79.37 14.62 -27.00
C MET A 1 79.43 13.59 -28.12
N LYS A 2 79.55 12.30 -27.79
CA LYS A 2 79.92 11.25 -28.76
C LYS A 2 78.70 10.82 -29.61
N PRO A 3 78.85 10.56 -30.92
CA PRO A 3 77.74 10.17 -31.81
C PRO A 3 77.05 8.85 -31.44
N HIS A 4 77.64 8.03 -30.57
CA HIS A 4 77.06 6.80 -30.04
C HIS A 4 75.96 7.03 -28.98
N GLU A 5 76.01 8.12 -28.20
CA GLU A 5 75.00 8.41 -27.18
C GLU A 5 73.67 8.86 -27.80
N ASN A 6 73.73 9.55 -28.93
CA ASN A 6 72.56 10.10 -29.61
C ASN A 6 71.69 9.01 -30.28
N LYS A 7 72.29 7.92 -30.77
CA LYS A 7 71.57 6.76 -31.33
C LYS A 7 70.82 5.97 -30.24
N SER A 8 71.39 5.84 -29.05
CA SER A 8 70.77 5.12 -27.93
C SER A 8 69.51 5.84 -27.44
N ILE A 9 69.59 7.16 -27.27
CA ILE A 9 68.46 8.01 -26.85
C ILE A 9 67.34 7.98 -27.88
N LEU A 10 67.67 8.10 -29.18
CA LEU A 10 66.68 8.06 -30.26
C LEU A 10 65.97 6.71 -30.37
N ASN A 11 66.68 5.60 -30.12
CA ASN A 11 66.09 4.26 -30.09
C ASN A 11 65.18 4.07 -28.87
N GLY A 12 65.53 4.63 -27.71
CA GLY A 12 64.69 4.64 -26.51
C GLY A 12 63.37 5.38 -26.71
N ILE A 13 63.41 6.56 -27.36
CA ILE A 13 62.21 7.35 -27.68
C ILE A 13 61.30 6.60 -28.67
N LYS A 14 61.87 5.97 -29.71
CA LYS A 14 61.11 5.15 -30.66
C LYS A 14 60.44 3.94 -29.99
N LEU A 15 61.13 3.30 -29.05
CA LEU A 15 60.59 2.16 -28.30
C LEU A 15 59.41 2.59 -27.41
N MET A 16 59.54 3.70 -26.68
CA MET A 16 58.43 4.26 -25.89
C MET A 16 57.21 4.60 -26.75
N TYR A 17 57.41 5.19 -27.94
CA TYR A 17 56.31 5.52 -28.84
C TYR A 17 55.59 4.26 -29.34
N ARG A 18 56.33 3.21 -29.70
CA ARG A 18 55.78 1.91 -30.14
C ARG A 18 55.01 1.20 -29.04
N VAL A 19 55.53 1.25 -27.80
CA VAL A 19 54.87 0.67 -26.64
C VAL A 19 53.56 1.43 -26.36
N ASN A 20 53.57 2.76 -26.40
CA ASN A 20 52.36 3.56 -26.20
C ASN A 20 51.31 3.34 -27.30
N GLU A 21 51.74 3.15 -28.56
CA GLU A 21 50.86 2.80 -29.68
C GLU A 21 50.23 1.40 -29.50
N LEU A 22 51.02 0.43 -29.00
CA LEU A 22 50.53 -0.92 -28.68
C LEU A 22 49.55 -0.92 -27.50
N TRP A 23 49.81 -0.14 -26.45
CA TRP A 23 48.87 0.05 -25.34
C TRP A 23 47.59 0.76 -25.78
N GLY A 24 47.70 1.78 -26.64
CA GLY A 24 46.55 2.43 -27.26
C GLY A 24 45.71 1.44 -28.06
N LYS A 25 46.33 0.64 -28.94
CA LYS A 25 45.66 -0.40 -29.73
C LYS A 25 45.03 -1.49 -28.85
N ALA A 26 45.72 -1.92 -27.79
CA ALA A 26 45.19 -2.90 -26.83
C ALA A 26 44.00 -2.34 -26.03
N PHE A 27 44.04 -1.06 -25.64
CA PHE A 27 42.95 -0.37 -24.97
C PHE A 27 41.72 -0.20 -25.88
N PHE A 28 41.92 0.19 -27.15
CA PHE A 28 40.85 0.25 -28.15
C PHE A 28 40.26 -1.13 -28.45
N PHE A 29 41.09 -2.18 -28.51
CA PHE A 29 40.62 -3.55 -28.71
C PHE A 29 39.82 -4.06 -27.49
N LEU A 30 40.26 -3.74 -26.27
CA LEU A 30 39.53 -4.04 -25.03
C LEU A 30 38.17 -3.34 -25.00
N LEU A 31 38.11 -2.05 -25.36
CA LEU A 31 36.87 -1.30 -25.50
C LEU A 31 35.94 -1.92 -26.55
N PHE A 32 36.48 -2.32 -27.70
CA PHE A 32 35.70 -2.91 -28.80
C PHE A 32 35.14 -4.30 -28.44
N VAL A 33 35.87 -5.09 -27.64
CA VAL A 33 35.43 -6.40 -27.13
C VAL A 33 34.42 -6.26 -25.99
N LEU A 34 34.51 -5.21 -25.17
CA LEU A 34 33.59 -4.97 -24.05
C LEU A 34 32.30 -4.24 -24.44
N MET A 35 32.27 -3.52 -25.57
CA MET A 35 31.10 -2.80 -26.09
C MET A 35 29.90 -3.70 -26.45
N PRO A 36 30.05 -4.91 -27.03
CA PRO A 36 28.90 -5.79 -27.24
C PRO A 36 28.37 -6.45 -25.95
N LEU A 37 29.13 -6.49 -24.86
CA LEU A 37 28.63 -7.01 -23.57
C LEU A 37 27.64 -6.04 -22.89
N SER A 38 27.71 -4.73 -23.16
CA SER A 38 26.77 -3.75 -22.61
C SER A 38 25.43 -3.69 -23.38
N LEU A 39 25.40 -4.13 -24.64
CA LEU A 39 24.16 -4.27 -25.43
C LEU A 39 23.39 -5.57 -25.14
N ALA A 40 24.02 -6.56 -24.49
CA ALA A 40 23.37 -7.81 -24.07
C ALA A 40 22.58 -7.68 -22.75
N ALA A 41 22.42 -6.46 -22.21
CA ALA A 41 21.56 -6.20 -21.07
C ALA A 41 20.07 -6.32 -21.51
N LYS A 42 19.46 -7.49 -21.27
CA LYS A 42 18.02 -7.78 -21.42
C LYS A 42 17.15 -7.01 -20.42
N THR A 43 17.20 -5.68 -20.41
CA THR A 43 16.37 -4.87 -19.52
C THR A 43 15.05 -4.43 -20.17
N THR A 44 14.98 -4.37 -21.50
CA THR A 44 13.76 -3.96 -22.25
C THR A 44 12.68 -5.03 -22.32
N ASP A 45 13.04 -6.31 -22.55
CA ASP A 45 12.06 -7.41 -22.70
C ASP A 45 11.15 -7.55 -21.46
N ASN A 46 11.69 -7.34 -20.26
CA ASN A 46 10.94 -7.45 -19.01
C ASN A 46 9.96 -6.29 -18.79
N ILE A 47 10.30 -5.08 -19.26
CA ILE A 47 9.44 -3.91 -19.12
C ILE A 47 8.30 -3.98 -20.14
N GLU A 48 8.60 -4.38 -21.37
CA GLU A 48 7.56 -4.54 -22.41
C GLU A 48 6.56 -5.63 -22.05
N GLN A 49 7.02 -6.78 -21.52
CA GLN A 49 6.13 -7.81 -20.98
C GLN A 49 5.28 -7.32 -19.80
N LEU A 50 5.83 -6.45 -18.95
CA LEU A 50 5.08 -5.86 -17.84
C LEU A 50 3.98 -4.91 -18.36
N PHE A 51 4.29 -4.07 -19.35
CA PHE A 51 3.28 -3.21 -19.98
C PHE A 51 2.20 -4.04 -20.69
N GLN A 52 2.58 -5.08 -21.43
CA GLN A 52 1.60 -5.99 -22.05
C GLN A 52 0.72 -6.67 -20.99
N SER A 53 1.29 -7.05 -19.84
CA SER A 53 0.52 -7.63 -18.73
C SER A 53 -0.46 -6.62 -18.12
N LEU A 54 -0.03 -5.36 -17.98
CA LEU A 54 -0.87 -4.26 -17.50
C LEU A 54 -2.01 -3.95 -18.49
N ASP A 55 -1.70 -3.81 -19.77
CA ASP A 55 -2.67 -3.55 -20.84
C ASP A 55 -3.70 -4.69 -20.90
N ASN A 56 -3.24 -5.93 -20.79
CA ASN A 56 -4.13 -7.09 -20.73
C ASN A 56 -5.04 -7.06 -19.50
N ALA A 57 -4.52 -6.67 -18.32
CA ALA A 57 -5.33 -6.53 -17.11
C ALA A 57 -6.36 -5.40 -17.23
N ILE A 58 -6.01 -4.29 -17.90
CA ILE A 58 -6.94 -3.19 -18.19
C ILE A 58 -8.02 -3.63 -19.18
N ALA A 59 -7.65 -4.34 -20.24
CA ALA A 59 -8.58 -4.85 -21.25
C ALA A 59 -9.62 -5.81 -20.63
N HIS A 60 -9.22 -6.61 -19.63
CA HIS A 60 -10.10 -7.52 -18.90
C HIS A 60 -10.72 -6.92 -17.63
N SER A 61 -10.55 -5.62 -17.39
CA SER A 61 -11.07 -4.96 -16.17
C SER A 61 -12.58 -5.14 -15.98
N ALA A 62 -13.33 -5.14 -17.08
CA ALA A 62 -14.78 -5.38 -17.08
C ALA A 62 -15.15 -6.77 -16.53
N ASP A 63 -14.31 -7.80 -16.74
CA ASP A 63 -14.59 -9.15 -16.25
C ASP A 63 -14.38 -9.25 -14.74
N TYR A 64 -13.36 -8.57 -14.20
CA TYR A 64 -13.18 -8.47 -12.74
C TYR A 64 -14.37 -7.72 -12.08
N VAL A 65 -14.86 -6.66 -12.74
CA VAL A 65 -16.06 -5.94 -12.28
C VAL A 65 -17.28 -6.84 -12.30
N LYS A 66 -17.51 -7.62 -13.37
CA LYS A 66 -18.64 -8.57 -13.45
C LYS A 66 -18.63 -9.58 -12.30
N VAL A 67 -17.46 -10.09 -11.92
CA VAL A 67 -17.33 -11.04 -10.80
C VAL A 67 -17.74 -10.38 -9.48
N ARG A 68 -17.33 -9.13 -9.24
CA ARG A 68 -17.77 -8.36 -8.06
C ARG A 68 -19.27 -8.09 -8.09
N GLU A 69 -19.79 -7.62 -9.22
CA GLU A 69 -21.22 -7.33 -9.37
C GLU A 69 -22.10 -8.56 -9.22
N ALA A 70 -21.61 -9.76 -9.58
CA ALA A 70 -22.30 -11.01 -9.30
C ALA A 70 -22.47 -11.25 -7.79
N ARG A 71 -21.40 -11.09 -7.00
CA ARG A 71 -21.47 -11.20 -5.53
C ARG A 71 -22.40 -10.15 -4.91
N ILE A 72 -22.36 -8.92 -5.43
CA ILE A 72 -23.28 -7.85 -5.03
C ILE A 72 -24.73 -8.28 -5.25
N ARG A 73 -25.09 -8.73 -6.46
CA ARG A 73 -26.46 -9.20 -6.76
C ARG A 73 -26.90 -10.33 -5.83
N ASP A 74 -26.00 -11.27 -5.52
CA ASP A 74 -26.30 -12.36 -4.58
C ASP A 74 -26.62 -11.82 -3.18
N TRP A 75 -25.85 -10.85 -2.69
CA TRP A 75 -26.11 -10.22 -1.40
C TRP A 75 -27.36 -9.35 -1.39
N GLU A 76 -27.65 -8.62 -2.46
CA GLU A 76 -28.91 -7.88 -2.61
C GLU A 76 -30.12 -8.80 -2.59
N GLN A 77 -30.04 -9.96 -3.25
CA GLN A 77 -31.09 -10.97 -3.23
C GLN A 77 -31.26 -11.59 -1.84
N LYS A 78 -30.16 -11.87 -1.13
CA LYS A 78 -30.19 -12.32 0.28
C LYS A 78 -30.83 -11.27 1.19
N LEU A 79 -30.48 -9.99 1.02
CA LEU A 79 -31.08 -8.89 1.78
C LEU A 79 -32.59 -8.78 1.52
N LYS A 80 -33.01 -8.89 0.25
CA LYS A 80 -34.42 -8.83 -0.15
C LYS A 80 -35.27 -9.96 0.45
N THR A 81 -34.69 -11.15 0.57
CA THR A 81 -35.40 -12.35 1.07
C THR A 81 -35.26 -12.56 2.58
N ALA A 82 -34.30 -11.89 3.22
CA ALA A 82 -34.08 -11.98 4.66
C ALA A 82 -35.28 -11.48 5.47
N ARG A 83 -35.76 -12.31 6.40
CA ARG A 83 -36.85 -11.98 7.33
C ARG A 83 -36.36 -11.46 8.68
N ARG A 84 -35.27 -12.06 9.20
CA ARG A 84 -34.69 -11.72 10.50
C ARG A 84 -33.82 -10.47 10.41
N LEU A 85 -33.84 -9.63 11.45
CA LEU A 85 -33.01 -8.43 11.51
C LEU A 85 -31.51 -8.77 11.42
N SER A 86 -31.06 -9.84 12.09
CA SER A 86 -29.67 -10.30 12.03
C SER A 86 -29.25 -10.66 10.60
N SER A 87 -30.06 -11.44 9.88
CA SER A 87 -29.77 -11.81 8.50
C SER A 87 -29.76 -10.61 7.55
N LYS A 88 -30.60 -9.60 7.81
CA LYS A 88 -30.54 -8.32 7.07
C LYS A 88 -29.24 -7.58 7.37
N TYR A 89 -28.83 -7.54 8.63
CA TYR A 89 -27.58 -6.90 9.05
C TYR A 89 -26.39 -7.56 8.35
N ASP A 90 -26.31 -8.90 8.39
CA ASP A 90 -25.21 -9.65 7.77
C ASP A 90 -25.13 -9.39 6.25
N ALA A 91 -26.28 -9.34 5.57
CA ALA A 91 -26.33 -9.03 4.14
C ALA A 91 -25.94 -7.57 3.84
N CYS A 92 -26.41 -6.60 4.65
CA CYS A 92 -25.99 -5.20 4.51
C CYS A 92 -24.50 -5.02 4.78
N PHE A 93 -23.94 -5.71 5.77
CA PHE A 93 -22.53 -5.62 6.10
C PHE A 93 -21.66 -6.18 4.97
N ALA A 94 -22.07 -7.32 4.40
CA ALA A 94 -21.41 -7.87 3.22
C ALA A 94 -21.49 -6.93 2.00
N LEU A 95 -22.62 -6.26 1.79
CA LEU A 95 -22.75 -5.24 0.74
C LEU A 95 -21.83 -4.04 0.98
N PHE A 96 -21.75 -3.54 2.23
CA PHE A 96 -20.80 -2.50 2.59
C PHE A 96 -19.37 -2.89 2.22
N GLU A 97 -18.93 -4.10 2.59
CA GLU A 97 -17.58 -4.59 2.28
C GLU A 97 -17.31 -4.70 0.77
N GLU A 98 -18.29 -5.11 -0.03
CA GLU A 98 -18.17 -5.14 -1.50
C GLU A 98 -18.12 -3.74 -2.12
N TYR A 99 -18.78 -2.75 -1.52
CA TYR A 99 -18.89 -1.39 -2.05
C TYR A 99 -17.83 -0.42 -1.57
N ARG A 100 -17.25 -0.60 -0.37
CA ARG A 100 -16.38 0.41 0.27
C ARG A 100 -15.17 0.85 -0.56
N SER A 101 -14.66 -0.03 -1.42
CA SER A 101 -13.56 0.24 -2.38
C SER A 101 -14.01 0.33 -3.84
N TYR A 102 -15.32 0.39 -4.10
CA TYR A 102 -15.90 0.36 -5.44
C TYR A 102 -16.85 1.55 -5.72
N LYS A 103 -17.84 1.81 -4.86
CA LYS A 103 -18.79 2.92 -4.98
C LYS A 103 -19.17 3.46 -3.60
N ASN A 104 -18.65 4.63 -3.24
CA ASN A 104 -18.77 5.20 -1.90
C ASN A 104 -20.23 5.39 -1.45
N ASP A 105 -21.08 6.01 -2.27
CA ASP A 105 -22.49 6.26 -1.93
C ASP A 105 -23.23 4.99 -1.53
N MET A 106 -22.92 3.87 -2.20
CA MET A 106 -23.51 2.57 -1.87
C MET A 106 -22.94 1.99 -0.59
N ALA A 107 -21.64 2.17 -0.33
CA ALA A 107 -21.04 1.79 0.95
C ALA A 107 -21.71 2.55 2.11
N LEU A 108 -21.87 3.87 1.97
CA LEU A 108 -22.54 4.74 2.96
C LEU A 108 -24.00 4.31 3.18
N LYS A 109 -24.73 3.99 2.11
CA LYS A 109 -26.10 3.44 2.22
C LYS A 109 -26.13 2.20 3.11
N TYR A 110 -25.29 1.20 2.83
CA TYR A 110 -25.37 -0.09 3.51
C TYR A 110 -24.80 -0.06 4.93
N ILE A 111 -23.76 0.73 5.22
CA ILE A 111 -23.27 0.87 6.61
C ILE A 111 -24.27 1.62 7.49
N ASN A 112 -24.99 2.61 6.95
CA ASN A 112 -26.08 3.27 7.67
C ASN A 112 -27.26 2.30 7.93
N GLN A 113 -27.60 1.44 6.97
CA GLN A 113 -28.58 0.36 7.20
C GLN A 113 -28.10 -0.64 8.26
N CYS A 114 -26.81 -0.99 8.29
CA CYS A 114 -26.24 -1.82 9.35
C CYS A 114 -26.43 -1.17 10.72
N MET A 115 -26.17 0.14 10.83
CA MET A 115 -26.32 0.90 12.06
C MET A 115 -27.79 0.94 12.53
N GLU A 116 -28.75 1.19 11.63
CA GLU A 116 -30.19 1.15 11.95
C GLU A 116 -30.63 -0.24 12.43
N LEU A 117 -30.22 -1.30 11.72
CA LEU A 117 -30.56 -2.67 12.08
C LEU A 117 -29.94 -3.06 13.43
N ALA A 118 -28.69 -2.70 13.68
CA ALA A 118 -28.02 -2.92 14.96
C ALA A 118 -28.74 -2.22 16.12
N PHE A 119 -29.17 -0.98 15.90
CA PHE A 119 -29.96 -0.23 16.87
C PHE A 119 -31.29 -0.93 17.18
N ARG A 120 -32.02 -1.37 16.15
CA ARG A 120 -33.28 -2.11 16.30
C ARG A 120 -33.13 -3.46 16.99
N MET A 121 -31.96 -4.09 16.87
CA MET A 121 -31.62 -5.32 17.59
C MET A 121 -31.19 -5.07 19.05
N GLY A 122 -30.99 -3.81 19.45
CA GLY A 122 -30.40 -3.47 20.75
C GLY A 122 -28.92 -3.84 20.88
N ASP A 123 -28.24 -4.12 19.76
CA ASP A 123 -26.85 -4.58 19.74
C ASP A 123 -25.89 -3.39 19.69
N LYS A 124 -25.61 -2.82 20.87
CA LYS A 124 -24.72 -1.66 21.02
C LYS A 124 -23.31 -1.90 20.47
N LYS A 125 -22.80 -3.14 20.52
CA LYS A 125 -21.51 -3.52 19.94
C LYS A 125 -21.50 -3.26 18.44
N LYS A 126 -22.53 -3.76 17.73
CA LYS A 126 -22.67 -3.56 16.28
C LYS A 126 -22.91 -2.10 15.91
N VAL A 127 -23.66 -1.34 16.72
CA VAL A 127 -23.84 0.11 16.50
C VAL A 127 -22.49 0.83 16.58
N GLY A 128 -21.72 0.58 17.63
CA GLY A 128 -20.39 1.18 17.80
C GLY A 128 -19.41 0.79 16.69
N ASN A 129 -19.41 -0.48 16.27
CA ASN A 129 -18.59 -0.95 15.15
C ASN A 129 -18.97 -0.26 13.83
N ALA A 130 -20.27 -0.17 13.51
CA ALA A 130 -20.74 0.50 12.30
C ALA A 130 -20.35 1.98 12.27
N LYS A 131 -20.42 2.68 13.41
CA LYS A 131 -19.93 4.07 13.53
C LYS A 131 -18.44 4.19 13.28
N ALA A 132 -17.62 3.28 13.83
CA ALA A 132 -16.18 3.29 13.61
C ALA A 132 -15.82 3.06 12.14
N LEU A 133 -16.49 2.11 11.48
CA LEU A 133 -16.29 1.82 10.06
C LEU A 133 -16.75 2.97 9.17
N LEU A 134 -17.91 3.57 9.45
CA LEU A 134 -18.39 4.76 8.75
C LEU A 134 -17.40 5.92 8.93
N ALA A 135 -16.93 6.17 10.15
CA ALA A 135 -15.95 7.23 10.39
C ALA A 135 -14.63 7.01 9.64
N PHE A 136 -14.18 5.76 9.51
CA PHE A 136 -13.03 5.44 8.66
C PHE A 136 -13.32 5.80 7.21
N GLN A 137 -14.48 5.39 6.66
CA GLN A 137 -14.87 5.70 5.29
C GLN A 137 -14.90 7.22 5.02
N GLU A 138 -15.55 8.01 5.88
CA GLU A 138 -15.59 9.48 5.79
C GLU A 138 -14.17 10.08 5.81
N SER A 139 -13.29 9.60 6.70
CA SER A 139 -11.91 10.10 6.73
C SER A 139 -11.10 9.72 5.48
N THR A 140 -11.44 8.65 4.77
CA THR A 140 -10.76 8.29 3.51
C THR A 140 -11.21 9.15 2.33
N THR A 141 -12.37 9.81 2.41
CA THR A 141 -12.89 10.73 1.38
C THR A 141 -12.61 12.20 1.67
N GLY A 142 -12.02 12.52 2.83
CA GLY A 142 -11.66 13.87 3.24
C GLY A 142 -12.63 14.52 4.22
N ASP A 143 -13.68 13.82 4.63
CA ASP A 143 -14.77 14.29 5.49
C ASP A 143 -14.38 14.14 6.98
N TYR A 144 -13.34 14.89 7.36
CA TYR A 144 -12.68 14.76 8.66
C TYR A 144 -13.55 15.21 9.84
N ALA A 145 -14.44 16.19 9.63
CA ALA A 145 -15.32 16.69 10.70
C ALA A 145 -16.41 15.65 11.03
N GLU A 146 -16.99 15.05 9.99
CA GLU A 146 -17.98 13.99 10.03
C GLU A 146 -17.39 12.74 10.70
N SER A 147 -16.20 12.32 10.27
CA SER A 147 -15.46 11.23 10.91
C SER A 147 -15.18 11.49 12.39
N TYR A 148 -14.76 12.72 12.75
CA TYR A 148 -14.51 13.10 14.13
C TYR A 148 -15.78 13.00 15.00
N ASP A 149 -16.91 13.54 14.54
CA ASP A 149 -18.17 13.51 15.28
C ASP A 149 -18.71 12.08 15.45
N LEU A 150 -18.57 11.24 14.41
CA LEU A 150 -18.90 9.82 14.48
C LEU A 150 -18.07 9.11 15.56
N LEU A 151 -16.74 9.26 15.54
CA LEU A 151 -15.84 8.62 16.52
C LEU A 151 -16.08 9.12 17.94
N LYS A 152 -16.31 10.43 18.11
CA LYS A 152 -16.65 11.02 19.40
C LYS A 152 -17.94 10.44 20.00
N SER A 153 -18.87 9.99 19.16
CA SER A 153 -20.14 9.39 19.59
C SER A 153 -20.07 7.89 19.91
N VAL A 154 -18.91 7.26 19.75
CA VAL A 154 -18.72 5.83 20.05
C VAL A 154 -18.47 5.62 21.55
N ASN A 155 -19.31 4.81 22.19
CA ASN A 155 -19.04 4.33 23.54
C ASN A 155 -18.10 3.11 23.50
N ILE A 156 -16.83 3.32 23.81
CA ILE A 156 -15.78 2.28 23.74
C ILE A 156 -16.08 1.11 24.69
N ALA A 157 -16.76 1.36 25.83
CA ALA A 157 -17.13 0.32 26.79
C ALA A 157 -18.12 -0.70 26.21
N ASP A 158 -18.91 -0.30 25.22
CA ASP A 158 -19.87 -1.16 24.55
C ASP A 158 -19.25 -2.00 23.42
N LEU A 159 -17.98 -1.78 23.05
CA LEU A 159 -17.34 -2.46 21.92
C LEU A 159 -16.75 -3.83 22.30
N ASP A 160 -16.88 -4.80 21.40
CA ASP A 160 -16.12 -6.04 21.42
C ASP A 160 -14.70 -5.85 20.84
N ALA A 161 -13.93 -6.93 20.73
CA ALA A 161 -12.55 -6.86 20.24
C ALA A 161 -12.46 -6.30 18.81
N GLU A 162 -13.36 -6.73 17.92
CA GLU A 162 -13.40 -6.26 16.54
C GLU A 162 -13.83 -4.79 16.45
N GLY A 163 -14.87 -4.39 17.18
CA GLY A 163 -15.30 -3.00 17.26
C GLY A 163 -14.19 -2.08 17.79
N LYS A 164 -13.47 -2.50 18.84
CA LYS A 164 -12.32 -1.75 19.39
C LYS A 164 -11.20 -1.63 18.37
N ARG A 165 -10.89 -2.72 17.67
CA ARG A 165 -9.90 -2.74 16.58
C ARG A 165 -10.25 -1.72 15.49
N ASN A 166 -11.49 -1.74 14.99
CA ASN A 166 -11.94 -0.81 13.96
C ASN A 166 -11.99 0.64 14.45
N TYR A 167 -12.39 0.87 15.70
CA TYR A 167 -12.36 2.20 16.32
C TYR A 167 -10.95 2.78 16.42
N LEU A 168 -9.99 2.00 16.93
CA LEU A 168 -8.60 2.44 17.05
C LEU A 168 -7.99 2.73 15.67
N TRP A 169 -8.28 1.89 14.69
CA TRP A 169 -7.83 2.09 13.31
C TRP A 169 -8.41 3.38 12.71
N ALA A 170 -9.71 3.62 12.86
CA ALA A 170 -10.38 4.83 12.37
C ALA A 170 -9.82 6.10 13.03
N CYS A 171 -9.61 6.09 14.36
CA CYS A 171 -8.97 7.21 15.05
C CYS A 171 -7.54 7.46 14.57
N GLN A 172 -6.73 6.41 14.42
CA GLN A 172 -5.35 6.55 13.95
C GLN A 172 -5.34 7.15 12.53
N HIS A 173 -6.22 6.68 11.65
CA HIS A 173 -6.34 7.18 10.29
C HIS A 173 -6.76 8.66 10.25
N LEU A 174 -7.88 9.01 10.89
CA LEU A 174 -8.39 10.39 10.95
C LEU A 174 -7.30 11.37 11.41
N TYR A 175 -6.67 11.10 12.56
CA TYR A 175 -5.64 12.00 13.07
C TYR A 175 -4.36 12.01 12.22
N GLY A 176 -4.09 10.94 11.48
CA GLY A 176 -3.03 10.90 10.46
C GLY A 176 -3.30 11.86 9.31
N GLU A 177 -4.48 11.77 8.70
CA GLU A 177 -4.90 12.63 7.60
C GLU A 177 -4.95 14.10 8.04
N MET A 178 -5.57 14.39 9.19
CA MET A 178 -5.60 15.76 9.74
C MET A 178 -4.19 16.29 10.02
N ALA A 179 -3.26 15.46 10.48
CA ALA A 179 -1.87 15.87 10.67
C ALA A 179 -1.17 16.14 9.35
N TYR A 180 -1.40 15.31 8.33
CA TYR A 180 -0.78 15.44 7.02
C TYR A 180 -1.22 16.73 6.32
N TYR A 181 -2.53 16.95 6.20
CA TYR A 181 -3.12 18.06 5.47
C TYR A 181 -3.18 19.39 6.23
N SER A 182 -2.98 19.41 7.56
CA SER A 182 -3.02 20.66 8.32
C SER A 182 -1.82 21.57 7.99
N ASN A 183 -2.12 22.81 7.61
CA ASN A 183 -1.12 23.86 7.37
C ASN A 183 -0.79 24.69 8.61
N VAL A 184 -1.56 24.55 9.69
CA VAL A 184 -1.34 25.28 10.94
C VAL A 184 -0.36 24.47 11.82
N PRO A 185 0.86 24.96 12.10
CA PRO A 185 1.89 24.14 12.75
C PRO A 185 1.47 23.57 14.12
N SER A 186 0.73 24.35 14.92
CA SER A 186 0.22 23.91 16.23
C SER A 186 -0.79 22.77 16.09
N LEU A 187 -1.71 22.85 15.13
CA LEU A 187 -2.72 21.82 14.87
C LEU A 187 -2.10 20.57 14.26
N LYS A 188 -1.19 20.72 13.29
CA LYS A 188 -0.40 19.60 12.73
C LYS A 188 0.32 18.82 13.85
N LYS A 189 0.98 19.52 14.78
CA LYS A 189 1.62 18.89 15.94
C LYS A 189 0.61 18.20 16.86
N TYR A 190 -0.52 18.83 17.13
CA TYR A 190 -1.59 18.26 17.97
C TYR A 190 -2.16 16.96 17.37
N TYR A 191 -2.53 16.97 16.09
CA TYR A 191 -3.08 15.79 15.41
C TYR A 191 -2.04 14.68 15.29
N ALA A 192 -0.77 15.00 15.00
CA ALA A 192 0.32 14.02 15.03
C ALA A 192 0.47 13.37 16.42
N GLY A 193 0.35 14.15 17.50
CA GLY A 193 0.35 13.63 18.86
C GLY A 193 -0.81 12.67 19.12
N LYS A 194 -2.02 13.01 18.67
CA LYS A 194 -3.20 12.12 18.75
C LYS A 194 -3.00 10.83 17.95
N ARG A 195 -2.56 10.93 16.69
CA ARG A 195 -2.21 9.79 15.84
C ARG A 195 -1.25 8.85 16.57
N ASN A 196 -0.17 9.39 17.15
CA ASN A 196 0.85 8.62 17.86
C ASN A 196 0.30 7.91 19.11
N ALA A 197 -0.65 8.52 19.82
CA ALA A 197 -1.31 7.88 20.96
C ALA A 197 -2.17 6.68 20.54
N TYR A 198 -2.99 6.82 19.50
CA TYR A 198 -3.78 5.70 18.97
C TYR A 198 -2.91 4.61 18.37
N GLN A 199 -1.84 5.01 17.72
CA GLN A 199 -0.82 4.13 17.20
C GLN A 199 -0.17 3.28 18.32
N ALA A 200 0.18 3.87 19.46
CA ALA A 200 0.69 3.12 20.62
C ALA A 200 -0.36 2.18 21.23
N ALA A 201 -1.64 2.59 21.20
CA ALA A 201 -2.75 1.70 21.58
C ALA A 201 -2.87 0.51 20.61
N ILE A 202 -2.75 0.73 19.30
CA ILE A 202 -2.74 -0.36 18.31
C ILE A 202 -1.55 -1.29 18.58
N ASP A 203 -0.35 -0.73 18.77
CA ASP A 203 0.87 -1.51 19.02
C ASP A 203 0.76 -2.42 20.27
N SER A 204 -0.04 -2.02 21.27
CA SER A 204 -0.23 -2.79 22.50
C SER A 204 -1.44 -3.72 22.48
N THR A 205 -2.38 -3.59 21.54
CA THR A 205 -3.66 -4.31 21.56
C THR A 205 -3.89 -5.23 20.37
N PHE A 206 -3.31 -4.93 19.20
CA PHE A 206 -3.52 -5.74 18.01
C PHE A 206 -2.67 -7.01 18.09
N SER A 207 -3.19 -8.10 17.51
CA SER A 207 -2.37 -9.27 17.25
C SER A 207 -1.22 -8.90 16.30
N HIS A 208 -0.04 -9.45 16.53
CA HIS A 208 1.10 -9.27 15.63
C HIS A 208 0.95 -10.09 14.32
N ASP A 209 -0.12 -10.86 14.21
CA ASP A 209 -0.59 -11.53 12.99
C ASP A 209 -1.80 -10.82 12.37
N ASP A 210 -2.18 -9.64 12.86
CA ASP A 210 -3.21 -8.82 12.24
C ASP A 210 -2.68 -8.08 11.00
N ASP A 211 -3.38 -8.15 9.86
CA ASP A 211 -2.91 -7.52 8.62
C ASP A 211 -2.79 -5.99 8.72
N LEU A 212 -3.68 -5.30 9.43
CA LEU A 212 -3.58 -3.84 9.58
C LEU A 212 -2.40 -3.46 10.46
N TYR A 213 -2.11 -4.26 11.49
CA TYR A 213 -0.90 -4.08 12.29
C TYR A 213 0.34 -4.27 11.43
N LEU A 214 0.41 -5.36 10.65
CA LEU A 214 1.55 -5.64 9.79
C LEU A 214 1.74 -4.59 8.70
N GLN A 215 0.65 -4.12 8.07
CA GLN A 215 0.67 -3.03 7.09
C GLN A 215 1.28 -1.76 7.69
N MET A 216 0.89 -1.42 8.90
CA MET A 216 1.35 -0.23 9.60
C MET A 216 2.84 -0.34 9.96
N GLN A 217 3.32 -1.51 10.38
CA GLN A 217 4.76 -1.73 10.58
C GLN A 217 5.54 -1.70 9.25
N GLU A 218 4.98 -2.25 8.16
CA GLU A 218 5.58 -2.22 6.83
C GLU A 218 5.79 -0.77 6.37
N VAL A 219 4.75 0.06 6.50
CA VAL A 219 4.80 1.50 6.21
C VAL A 219 5.87 2.20 7.04
N ARG A 220 5.91 1.96 8.36
CA ARG A 220 6.92 2.56 9.25
C ARG A 220 8.35 2.16 8.88
N ALA A 221 8.58 0.88 8.60
CA ALA A 221 9.88 0.39 8.19
C ALA A 221 10.33 1.05 6.88
N ARG A 222 9.42 1.18 5.91
CA ARG A 222 9.67 1.89 4.65
C ARG A 222 9.97 3.37 4.86
N ASP A 223 9.18 4.06 5.68
CA ASP A 223 9.34 5.49 5.96
C ASP A 223 10.67 5.76 6.69
N ALA A 224 11.11 4.84 7.56
CA ALA A 224 12.42 4.86 8.20
C ALA A 224 13.59 4.47 7.26
N GLY A 225 13.31 4.10 6.01
CA GLY A 225 14.31 3.65 5.04
C GLY A 225 14.79 2.20 5.23
N ASN A 226 14.20 1.46 6.17
CA ASN A 226 14.48 0.05 6.39
C ASN A 226 13.69 -0.84 5.41
N MET A 227 14.10 -0.81 4.14
CA MET A 227 13.43 -1.55 3.06
C MET A 227 13.45 -3.06 3.27
N LYS A 228 14.51 -3.59 3.92
CA LYS A 228 14.63 -5.02 4.23
C LYS A 228 13.53 -5.47 5.18
N GLU A 229 13.27 -4.70 6.24
CA GLU A 229 12.21 -5.03 7.19
C GLU A 229 10.81 -4.82 6.58
N ALA A 230 10.62 -3.77 5.78
CA ALA A 230 9.38 -3.56 5.05
C ALA A 230 9.05 -4.76 4.14
N LEU A 231 10.02 -5.25 3.37
CA LEU A 231 9.84 -6.44 2.53
C LEU A 231 9.58 -7.71 3.35
N ARG A 232 10.25 -7.89 4.49
CA ARG A 232 10.00 -9.04 5.39
C ARG A 232 8.57 -9.04 5.93
N LEU A 233 8.05 -7.87 6.32
CA LEU A 233 6.67 -7.71 6.77
C LEU A 233 5.69 -7.94 5.62
N SER A 234 6.00 -7.41 4.43
CA SER A 234 5.25 -7.66 3.20
C SER A 234 5.17 -9.15 2.86
N ASP A 235 6.27 -9.90 2.96
CA ASP A 235 6.30 -11.35 2.74
C ASP A 235 5.37 -12.08 3.73
N LYS A 236 5.39 -11.68 5.00
CA LYS A 236 4.48 -12.22 6.01
C LYS A 236 3.02 -11.96 5.63
N ARG A 237 2.67 -10.72 5.27
CA ARG A 237 1.32 -10.36 4.83
C ARG A 237 0.89 -11.14 3.58
N LEU A 238 1.78 -11.30 2.60
CA LEU A 238 1.51 -12.09 1.40
C LEU A 238 1.16 -13.54 1.74
N SER A 239 1.89 -14.15 2.68
CA SER A 239 1.62 -15.53 3.13
C SER A 239 0.24 -15.73 3.77
N MET A 240 -0.40 -14.65 4.22
CA MET A 240 -1.74 -14.65 4.83
C MET A 240 -2.86 -14.43 3.79
N THR A 241 -2.51 -14.21 2.52
CA THR A 241 -3.47 -13.88 1.46
C THR A 241 -3.41 -14.87 0.31
N LYS A 242 -4.41 -14.83 -0.58
CA LYS A 242 -4.47 -15.67 -1.77
C LYS A 242 -4.52 -14.78 -3.01
N PRO A 243 -3.80 -15.12 -4.10
CA PRO A 243 -3.91 -14.39 -5.36
C PRO A 243 -5.36 -14.22 -5.80
N GLY A 244 -5.69 -13.03 -6.32
CA GLY A 244 -7.05 -12.69 -6.76
C GLY A 244 -7.98 -12.16 -5.67
N THR A 245 -7.56 -12.13 -4.40
CA THR A 245 -8.34 -11.47 -3.33
C THR A 245 -8.05 -9.98 -3.23
N HIS A 246 -8.98 -9.22 -2.63
CA HIS A 246 -8.78 -7.80 -2.37
C HIS A 246 -7.57 -7.53 -1.46
N GLN A 247 -7.39 -8.35 -0.42
CA GLN A 247 -6.27 -8.25 0.51
C GLN A 247 -4.94 -8.49 -0.20
N TYR A 248 -4.86 -9.49 -1.09
CA TYR A 248 -3.64 -9.72 -1.87
C TYR A 248 -3.27 -8.49 -2.72
N ALA A 249 -4.25 -7.87 -3.37
CA ALA A 249 -4.02 -6.64 -4.14
C ALA A 249 -3.49 -5.49 -3.27
N ILE A 250 -4.03 -5.32 -2.05
CA ILE A 250 -3.53 -4.32 -1.09
C ILE A 250 -2.06 -4.59 -0.73
N VAL A 251 -1.71 -5.83 -0.37
CA VAL A 251 -0.34 -6.17 0.02
C VAL A 251 0.63 -5.92 -1.14
N GLN A 252 0.26 -6.31 -2.37
CA GLN A 252 1.09 -6.09 -3.55
C GLN A 252 1.27 -4.60 -3.88
N PHE A 253 0.24 -3.78 -3.67
CA PHE A 253 0.33 -2.33 -3.80
C PHE A 253 1.38 -1.76 -2.83
N TYR A 254 1.27 -2.07 -1.53
CA TYR A 254 2.23 -1.61 -0.51
C TYR A 254 3.65 -2.12 -0.77
N ARG A 255 3.79 -3.37 -1.23
CA ARG A 255 5.07 -3.93 -1.65
C ARG A 255 5.68 -3.14 -2.80
N GLY A 256 4.87 -2.78 -3.81
CA GLY A 256 5.30 -1.96 -4.95
C GLY A 256 5.88 -0.61 -4.53
N LEU A 257 5.27 0.05 -3.54
CA LEU A 257 5.78 1.30 -2.97
C LEU A 257 7.17 1.15 -2.32
N THR A 258 7.51 -0.06 -1.85
CA THR A 258 8.84 -0.32 -1.26
C THR A 258 9.95 -0.37 -2.33
N TYR A 259 9.63 -0.76 -3.56
CA TYR A 259 10.59 -0.80 -4.67
C TYR A 259 10.79 0.55 -5.36
N ASN A 260 9.91 1.52 -5.16
CA ASN A 260 10.00 2.85 -5.77
C ASN A 260 10.04 3.97 -4.72
N PRO A 261 11.24 4.36 -4.24
CA PRO A 261 11.39 5.39 -3.20
C PRO A 261 11.14 6.82 -3.70
N VAL A 262 10.82 7.01 -5.00
CA VAL A 262 10.71 8.34 -5.64
C VAL A 262 9.42 9.09 -5.26
N TRP A 263 8.42 8.41 -4.69
CA TRP A 263 7.17 9.03 -4.22
C TRP A 263 7.24 9.57 -2.78
N ARG A 264 8.45 9.92 -2.31
CA ARG A 264 8.67 10.54 -0.99
C ARG A 264 8.56 12.07 -1.04
#